data_AF-A0A2W7R841-F1
#
_entry.id   AF-A0A2W7R841-F1
#
_cell.length_a   1.000
_cell.length_b   1.000
_cell.length_c   1.000
_cell.angle_alpha   90.00
_cell.angle_beta   90.00
_cell.angle_gamma   90.00
#
_symmetry.space_group_name_H-M   'P 1'
#
loop_
_entity.id
_entity.type
_entity.pdbx_description
1 polymer ?
#
loop_
_entity_poly.entity_id
_entity_poly.type
_entity_poly.pdbx_seq_one_letter_code
_entity_poly.pdbx_strand_id
1 'polypeptide(L)'
;MSSTHHRMFNSPLVADRKDFVAPGTYCARPDANGRRHGFPTDTAYILVGEAGKEYPYGPSCVHQLGYPVDLHGIPDFTARDGEALSHGGHAGGAGAGHGSDGGVDAAVKDLAIAKRYLLLRMEKVANIPGIDSGVRYEPLEEIYRQYRQTRQLDPDNVARIIAIDRSEKTPDRFRTNNLLDVYTADVQLTRQIDRASPESRKEFLTSLRNWLRSRLKLSPPQIEKAGLKLHRSAFVG
;
A
#
# COMPACT_ATOMS: atom_id res chain seq x y z
N MET A 1 12.73 -23.68 36.81
CA MET A 1 11.99 -23.59 35.52
C MET A 1 11.51 -22.15 35.36
N SER A 2 12.31 -21.30 34.71
CA SER A 2 11.96 -19.89 34.49
C SER A 2 11.01 -19.78 33.32
N SER A 3 9.74 -19.49 33.62
CA SER A 3 8.75 -19.11 32.62
C SER A 3 8.96 -17.63 32.26
N THR A 4 9.67 -17.39 31.18
CA THR A 4 9.86 -16.06 30.61
C THR A 4 8.54 -15.64 29.97
N HIS A 5 7.66 -14.99 30.74
CA HIS A 5 6.51 -14.27 30.21
C HIS A 5 7.01 -13.29 29.13
N HIS A 6 6.82 -13.66 27.87
CA HIS A 6 6.79 -12.69 26.78
C HIS A 6 5.66 -11.73 27.12
N ARG A 7 6.01 -10.49 27.50
CA ARG A 7 5.06 -9.38 27.55
C ARG A 7 4.50 -9.21 26.14
N MET A 8 3.43 -9.94 25.83
CA MET A 8 2.58 -9.64 24.70
C MET A 8 2.06 -8.22 24.92
N PHE A 9 2.06 -7.43 23.85
CA PHE A 9 1.61 -6.04 23.83
C PHE A 9 0.32 -5.89 24.63
N ASN A 10 0.36 -5.13 25.73
CA ASN A 10 -0.79 -4.94 26.63
C ASN A 10 -1.84 -3.98 26.04
N SER A 11 -1.65 -3.53 24.80
CA SER A 11 -2.51 -2.56 24.13
C SER A 11 -2.92 -3.10 22.76
N PRO A 12 -4.21 -2.98 22.40
CA PRO A 12 -4.70 -3.48 21.12
C PRO A 12 -4.06 -2.71 19.97
N LEU A 13 -3.59 -3.45 18.97
CA LEU A 13 -3.06 -2.87 17.73
C LEU A 13 -4.21 -2.53 16.78
N VAL A 14 -4.08 -1.44 16.05
CA VAL A 14 -5.05 -1.00 15.04
C VAL A 14 -4.48 -1.23 13.65
N ALA A 15 -5.28 -1.78 12.72
CA ALA A 15 -4.84 -1.94 11.34
C ALA A 15 -4.76 -0.59 10.62
N ASP A 16 -3.62 -0.31 9.99
CA ASP A 16 -3.41 0.94 9.28
C ASP A 16 -3.42 0.73 7.76
N ARG A 17 -2.69 -0.27 7.26
CA ARG A 17 -2.52 -0.53 5.82
C ARG A 17 -1.95 -1.91 5.52
N LYS A 18 -2.01 -2.31 4.26
CA LYS A 18 -1.13 -3.34 3.68
C LYS A 18 -0.10 -2.68 2.77
N ASP A 19 1.17 -3.01 2.97
CA ASP A 19 2.29 -2.30 2.34
C ASP A 19 3.49 -3.23 2.07
N PHE A 20 4.44 -2.72 1.31
CA PHE A 20 5.75 -3.35 1.13
C PHE A 20 6.59 -3.20 2.41
N VAL A 21 7.41 -4.21 2.69
CA VAL A 21 8.41 -4.16 3.77
C VAL A 21 9.82 -4.32 3.21
N ALA A 22 10.83 -3.77 3.88
CA ALA A 22 12.21 -3.91 3.44
C ALA A 22 12.63 -5.40 3.46
N PRO A 23 13.47 -5.86 2.52
CA PRO A 23 14.05 -7.20 2.60
C PRO A 23 14.71 -7.44 3.96
N GLY A 24 14.48 -8.61 4.56
CA GLY A 24 14.98 -8.93 5.91
C GLY A 24 14.13 -8.39 7.07
N THR A 25 13.01 -7.71 6.80
CA THR A 25 12.04 -7.37 7.83
C THR A 25 11.39 -8.66 8.37
N TYR A 26 11.31 -8.77 9.70
CA TYR A 26 10.67 -9.89 10.38
C TYR A 26 9.25 -9.54 10.81
N CYS A 27 8.38 -10.55 10.78
CA CYS A 27 7.05 -10.47 11.39
C CYS A 27 7.18 -10.13 12.88
N ALA A 28 6.32 -9.22 13.35
CA ALA A 28 6.26 -8.82 14.75
C ALA A 28 5.79 -9.97 15.66
N ARG A 29 5.09 -10.97 15.11
CA ARG A 29 4.75 -12.21 15.79
C ARG A 29 5.82 -13.28 15.53
N PRO A 30 6.46 -13.86 16.56
CA PRO A 30 7.26 -15.05 16.37
C PRO A 30 6.38 -16.24 15.94
N ASP A 31 6.98 -17.26 15.32
CA ASP A 31 6.29 -18.51 15.05
C ASP A 31 6.00 -19.31 16.35
N ALA A 32 5.34 -20.46 16.21
CA ALA A 32 5.01 -21.33 17.35
C ALA A 32 6.24 -21.80 18.17
N ASN A 33 7.44 -21.77 17.58
CA ASN A 33 8.70 -22.16 18.22
C ASN A 33 9.49 -20.95 18.76
N GLY A 34 8.91 -19.75 18.75
CA GLY A 34 9.58 -18.51 19.19
C GLY A 34 10.56 -17.93 18.18
N ARG A 35 10.64 -18.46 16.95
CA ARG A 35 11.56 -17.97 15.92
C ARG A 35 10.93 -16.84 15.11
N ARG A 36 11.76 -15.86 14.75
CA ARG A 36 11.35 -14.79 13.83
C ARG A 36 11.36 -15.32 12.40
N HIS A 37 10.32 -14.99 11.65
CA HIS A 37 10.18 -15.33 10.23
C HIS A 37 9.94 -14.06 9.42
N GLY A 38 10.41 -14.05 8.17
CA GLY A 38 10.22 -12.94 7.23
C GLY A 38 8.89 -13.03 6.48
N PHE A 39 8.77 -12.23 5.43
CA PHE A 39 7.61 -12.16 4.56
C PHE A 39 7.93 -12.76 3.20
N PRO A 40 7.32 -13.91 2.80
CA PRO A 40 7.63 -14.55 1.51
C PRO A 40 7.39 -13.64 0.29
N THR A 41 6.44 -12.71 0.39
CA THR A 41 6.06 -11.76 -0.65
C THR A 41 6.65 -10.37 -0.44
N ASP A 42 7.50 -10.16 0.57
CA ASP A 42 7.99 -8.83 0.97
C ASP A 42 6.86 -7.78 1.19
N THR A 43 5.67 -8.25 1.59
CA THR A 43 4.49 -7.45 1.93
C THR A 43 3.92 -7.85 3.28
N ALA A 44 3.33 -6.88 3.99
CA ALA A 44 2.79 -7.09 5.33
C ALA A 44 1.54 -6.25 5.58
N TYR A 45 0.70 -6.70 6.51
CA TYR A 45 -0.24 -5.84 7.20
C TYR A 45 0.53 -5.03 8.24
N ILE A 46 0.43 -3.71 8.17
CA ILE A 46 1.04 -2.80 9.13
C ILE A 46 0.00 -2.45 10.17
N LEU A 47 0.24 -2.91 11.39
CA LEU A 47 -0.57 -2.55 12.56
C LEU A 47 0.16 -1.50 13.38
N VAL A 48 -0.58 -0.59 14.00
CA VAL A 48 -0.04 0.52 14.77
C VAL A 48 -0.43 0.33 16.24
N GLY A 49 0.54 0.42 17.12
CA GLY A 49 0.34 0.41 18.57
C GLY A 49 0.32 1.82 19.17
N GLU A 50 0.32 1.87 20.50
CA GLU A 50 0.47 3.13 21.24
C GLU A 50 1.74 3.88 20.81
N ALA A 51 1.67 5.22 20.85
CA ALA A 51 2.71 6.13 20.34
C ALA A 51 2.99 6.05 18.82
N GLY A 52 2.13 5.39 18.04
CA GLY A 52 2.26 5.35 16.58
C GLY A 52 3.31 4.38 16.05
N LYS A 53 3.79 3.45 16.91
CA LYS A 53 4.79 2.46 16.50
C LYS A 53 4.17 1.42 15.56
N GLU A 54 4.84 1.19 14.44
CA GLU A 54 4.41 0.25 13.41
C GLU A 54 4.94 -1.16 13.66
N TYR A 55 4.09 -2.16 13.40
CA TYR A 55 4.37 -3.57 13.57
C TYR A 55 3.90 -4.32 12.32
N PRO A 56 4.81 -4.90 11.54
CA PRO A 56 4.46 -5.65 10.35
C PRO A 56 4.04 -7.08 10.73
N TYR A 57 2.91 -7.54 10.21
CA TYR A 57 2.37 -8.88 10.43
C TYR A 57 2.03 -9.56 9.10
N GLY A 58 2.34 -10.85 9.02
CA GLY A 58 1.92 -11.68 7.89
C GLY A 58 0.41 -11.96 7.96
N PRO A 59 -0.25 -12.30 6.84
CA PRO A 59 -1.70 -12.54 6.82
C PRO A 59 -2.18 -13.54 7.87
N SER A 60 -1.52 -14.69 8.00
CA SER A 60 -1.86 -15.69 9.01
C SER A 60 -1.56 -15.24 10.44
N CYS A 61 -0.56 -14.36 10.62
CA CYS A 61 -0.14 -13.90 11.95
C CYS A 61 -1.09 -12.85 12.54
N VAL A 62 -1.74 -12.02 11.71
CA VAL A 62 -2.75 -11.06 12.19
C VAL A 62 -3.93 -11.80 12.83
N HIS A 63 -4.45 -12.84 12.18
CA HIS A 63 -5.58 -13.63 12.70
C HIS A 63 -5.25 -14.46 13.94
N GLN A 64 -3.97 -14.54 14.31
CA GLN A 64 -3.49 -15.23 15.50
C GLN A 64 -3.10 -14.27 16.63
N LEU A 65 -3.40 -12.98 16.48
CA LEU A 65 -3.46 -12.06 17.60
C LEU A 65 -4.65 -12.49 18.46
N GLY A 66 -4.46 -12.63 19.78
CA GLY A 66 -5.49 -13.10 20.71
C GLY A 66 -6.69 -12.15 20.88
N TYR A 67 -6.91 -11.23 19.94
CA TYR A 67 -8.02 -10.30 19.84
C TYR A 67 -8.30 -10.01 18.35
N PRO A 68 -9.54 -9.67 17.98
CA PRO A 68 -9.87 -9.36 16.60
C PRO A 68 -9.19 -8.06 16.17
N VAL A 69 -8.59 -8.09 14.99
CA VAL A 69 -8.09 -6.91 14.29
C VAL A 69 -8.93 -6.74 13.04
N ASP A 70 -9.58 -5.59 12.93
CA ASP A 70 -10.35 -5.24 11.75
C ASP A 70 -9.41 -4.84 10.60
N LEU A 71 -9.38 -5.66 9.55
CA LEU A 71 -8.62 -5.37 8.32
C LEU A 71 -9.49 -4.72 7.23
N HIS A 72 -10.79 -4.57 7.48
CA HIS A 72 -11.70 -3.92 6.55
C HIS A 72 -11.39 -2.42 6.50
N GLY A 73 -11.44 -1.83 5.30
CA GLY A 73 -11.29 -0.38 5.14
C GLY A 73 -9.86 0.15 5.25
N ILE A 74 -8.85 -0.73 5.31
CA ILE A 74 -7.44 -0.33 5.20
C ILE A 74 -7.01 -0.26 3.73
N PRO A 75 -6.19 0.72 3.33
CA PRO A 75 -5.61 0.77 2.00
C PRO A 75 -4.59 -0.35 1.77
N ASP A 76 -4.68 -1.02 0.62
CA ASP A 76 -3.63 -1.91 0.12
C ASP A 76 -2.78 -1.18 -0.93
N PHE A 77 -1.52 -0.91 -0.61
CA PHE A 77 -0.54 -0.27 -1.51
C PHE A 77 0.22 -1.27 -2.39
N THR A 78 0.02 -2.57 -2.16
CA THR A 78 0.63 -3.68 -2.89
C THR A 78 -0.32 -4.24 -3.95
N ALA A 79 -1.51 -3.65 -4.11
CA ALA A 79 -2.55 -4.12 -5.01
C ALA A 79 -2.16 -4.16 -6.50
N ARG A 80 -1.04 -3.53 -6.87
CA ARG A 80 -0.50 -3.52 -8.24
C ARG A 80 0.81 -4.31 -8.38
N ASP A 81 1.22 -5.01 -7.32
CA ASP A 81 2.37 -5.91 -7.31
C ASP A 81 2.01 -7.28 -7.89
N GLY A 82 2.66 -7.65 -8.98
CA GLY A 82 2.46 -8.92 -9.68
C GLY A 82 1.52 -8.87 -10.88
N GLU A 83 1.71 -9.85 -11.77
CA GLU A 83 0.74 -10.20 -12.79
C GLU A 83 -0.40 -10.94 -12.08
N ALA A 84 -1.47 -10.23 -11.72
CA ALA A 84 -2.61 -10.89 -11.08
C ALA A 84 -3.20 -11.98 -12.01
N LEU A 85 -2.97 -13.26 -11.69
CA LEU A 85 -3.91 -14.33 -11.98
C LEU A 85 -5.07 -14.16 -11.00
N SER A 86 -6.25 -13.85 -11.53
CA SER A 86 -7.48 -13.77 -10.75
C SER A 86 -7.73 -15.05 -9.96
N HIS A 87 -7.59 -14.98 -8.64
CA HIS A 87 -8.48 -15.69 -7.72
C HIS A 87 -8.87 -14.73 -6.59
N GLY A 88 -10.00 -14.03 -6.78
CA GLY A 88 -10.73 -13.31 -5.73
C GLY A 88 -11.07 -11.83 -5.98
N GLY A 89 -10.59 -11.21 -7.06
CA GLY A 89 -10.90 -9.81 -7.36
C GLY A 89 -12.21 -9.66 -8.15
N HIS A 90 -13.36 -9.67 -7.47
CA HIS A 90 -14.66 -9.39 -8.10
C HIS A 90 -14.71 -7.96 -8.65
N ALA A 91 -14.57 -7.86 -9.97
CA ALA A 91 -15.45 -7.00 -10.74
C ALA A 91 -16.84 -7.67 -10.79
N GLY A 92 -17.89 -6.89 -10.46
CA GLY A 92 -19.33 -7.17 -10.55
C GLY A 92 -19.82 -8.60 -10.82
N GLY A 93 -20.49 -9.18 -9.83
CA GLY A 93 -21.38 -10.34 -10.01
C GLY A 93 -22.53 -10.26 -9.01
N ALA A 94 -23.74 -10.01 -9.52
CA ALA A 94 -24.98 -10.01 -8.76
C ALA A 94 -25.19 -11.37 -8.07
N GLY A 95 -25.20 -11.37 -6.74
CA GLY A 95 -25.76 -12.44 -5.92
C GLY A 95 -27.01 -11.89 -5.25
N ALA A 96 -28.18 -12.33 -5.70
CA ALA A 96 -29.43 -12.11 -5.01
C ALA A 96 -29.34 -12.76 -3.61
N GLY A 97 -29.38 -11.94 -2.57
CA GLY A 97 -29.39 -12.36 -1.18
C GLY A 97 -29.80 -11.19 -0.30
N HIS A 98 -30.96 -11.31 0.31
CA HIS A 98 -31.64 -10.32 1.16
C HIS A 98 -30.76 -9.74 2.28
N GLY A 99 -30.85 -8.41 2.48
CA GLY A 99 -30.77 -7.79 3.81
C GLY A 99 -29.64 -6.77 4.04
N SER A 100 -29.96 -5.48 3.94
CA SER A 100 -29.39 -4.30 4.65
C SER A 100 -27.87 -4.02 4.78
N ASP A 101 -26.93 -4.90 4.42
CA ASP A 101 -25.49 -4.72 4.70
C ASP A 101 -24.67 -4.08 3.56
N GLY A 102 -25.25 -3.90 2.38
CA GLY A 102 -24.54 -3.35 1.21
C GLY A 102 -24.02 -1.92 1.38
N GLY A 103 -24.61 -1.14 2.30
CA GLY A 103 -24.15 0.22 2.60
C GLY A 103 -22.88 0.28 3.45
N VAL A 104 -22.71 -0.67 4.39
CA VAL A 104 -21.52 -0.73 5.27
C VAL A 104 -20.31 -1.19 4.47
N ASP A 105 -20.45 -2.20 3.61
CA ASP A 105 -19.36 -2.67 2.75
C ASP A 105 -18.90 -1.60 1.74
N ALA A 106 -19.85 -0.84 1.18
CA ALA A 106 -19.54 0.30 0.31
C ALA A 106 -18.78 1.41 1.03
N ALA A 107 -19.22 1.81 2.23
CA ALA A 107 -18.56 2.85 3.03
C ALA A 107 -17.13 2.46 3.44
N VAL A 108 -16.94 1.20 3.85
CA VAL A 108 -15.63 0.62 4.17
C VAL A 108 -14.70 0.64 2.95
N LYS A 109 -15.22 0.24 1.78
CA LYS A 109 -14.46 0.26 0.53
C LYS A 109 -14.07 1.68 0.12
N ASP A 110 -15.01 2.63 0.20
CA ASP A 110 -14.76 4.03 -0.12
C ASP A 110 -13.74 4.65 0.83
N LEU A 111 -13.80 4.31 2.12
CA LEU A 111 -12.77 4.71 3.10
C LEU A 111 -11.38 4.20 2.69
N ALA A 112 -11.25 2.93 2.29
CA ALA A 112 -9.97 2.38 1.83
C ALA A 112 -9.46 3.08 0.56
N ILE A 113 -10.34 3.38 -0.39
CA ILE A 113 -10.01 4.11 -1.63
C ILE A 113 -9.53 5.52 -1.29
N ALA A 114 -10.26 6.25 -0.45
CA ALA A 114 -9.91 7.60 -0.06
C ALA A 114 -8.57 7.65 0.71
N LYS A 115 -8.38 6.79 1.71
CA LYS A 115 -7.11 6.69 2.45
C LYS A 115 -5.94 6.40 1.50
N ARG A 116 -6.13 5.49 0.54
CA ARG A 116 -5.10 5.16 -0.44
C ARG A 116 -4.72 6.38 -1.28
N TYR A 117 -5.70 7.07 -1.87
CA TYR A 117 -5.42 8.24 -2.71
C TYR A 117 -4.73 9.36 -1.91
N LEU A 118 -5.26 9.66 -0.73
CA LEU A 118 -4.70 10.66 0.19
C LEU A 118 -3.23 10.35 0.51
N LEU A 119 -2.94 9.13 0.93
CA LEU A 119 -1.59 8.73 1.30
C LEU A 119 -0.65 8.65 0.11
N LEU A 120 -1.11 8.27 -1.10
CA LEU A 120 -0.28 8.31 -2.30
C LEU A 120 0.14 9.75 -2.65
N ARG A 121 -0.83 10.68 -2.65
CA ARG A 121 -0.59 12.09 -2.98
C ARG A 121 0.23 12.82 -1.92
N MET A 122 0.10 12.49 -0.65
CA MET A 122 0.66 13.31 0.44
C MET A 122 1.86 12.69 1.17
N GLU A 123 2.08 11.38 1.00
CA GLU A 123 3.10 10.65 1.77
C GLU A 123 3.90 9.68 0.90
N LYS A 124 3.26 8.66 0.33
CA LYS A 124 3.96 7.52 -0.29
C LYS A 124 4.71 7.92 -1.55
N VAL A 125 4.02 8.50 -2.54
CA VAL A 125 4.67 8.91 -3.80
C VAL A 125 5.33 10.28 -3.65
N ALA A 126 4.67 11.21 -2.95
CA ALA A 126 5.20 12.56 -2.76
C ALA A 126 6.54 12.63 -2.00
N ASN A 127 6.85 11.65 -1.14
CA ASN A 127 8.12 11.63 -0.41
C ASN A 127 9.21 10.78 -1.08
N ILE A 128 8.98 10.24 -2.29
CA ILE A 128 10.04 9.56 -3.04
C ILE A 128 11.04 10.61 -3.55
N PRO A 129 12.35 10.50 -3.20
CA PRO A 129 13.34 11.47 -3.64
C PRO A 129 13.45 11.54 -5.17
N GLY A 130 13.32 12.74 -5.73
CA GLY A 130 13.39 13.00 -7.17
C GLY A 130 12.04 12.96 -7.90
N ILE A 131 10.92 12.82 -7.19
CA ILE A 131 9.58 13.06 -7.73
C ILE A 131 9.20 14.54 -7.63
N ASP A 132 8.52 15.04 -8.67
CA ASP A 132 8.03 16.42 -8.78
C ASP A 132 7.05 16.79 -7.66
N SER A 133 7.17 18.02 -7.17
CA SER A 133 6.24 18.72 -6.26
C SER A 133 4.74 18.60 -6.61
N GLY A 134 4.37 18.43 -7.89
CA GLY A 134 2.98 18.32 -8.34
C GLY A 134 2.25 17.05 -7.89
N VAL A 135 2.96 16.06 -7.32
CA VAL A 135 2.32 14.91 -6.67
C VAL A 135 1.63 15.30 -5.37
N ARG A 136 2.22 16.21 -4.58
CA ARG A 136 1.55 16.79 -3.42
C ARG A 136 0.42 17.68 -3.91
N TYR A 137 -0.74 17.56 -3.29
CA TYR A 137 -1.92 18.34 -3.69
C TYR A 137 -2.38 19.21 -2.53
N GLU A 138 -2.18 20.50 -2.66
CA GLU A 138 -2.49 21.49 -1.61
C GLU A 138 -3.95 21.39 -1.11
N PRO A 139 -4.98 21.15 -1.95
CA PRO A 139 -6.35 20.94 -1.47
C PRO A 139 -6.57 19.72 -0.55
N LEU A 140 -5.60 18.81 -0.45
CA LEU A 140 -5.64 17.66 0.47
C LEU A 140 -4.81 17.88 1.74
N GLU A 141 -4.05 18.97 1.87
CA GLU A 141 -3.09 19.14 2.96
C GLU A 141 -3.78 19.20 4.33
N GLU A 142 -4.91 19.91 4.44
CA GLU A 142 -5.67 19.98 5.70
C GLU A 142 -6.23 18.61 6.10
N ILE A 143 -6.83 17.91 5.13
CA ILE A 143 -7.41 16.57 5.35
C ILE A 143 -6.31 15.59 5.77
N TYR A 144 -5.14 15.66 5.11
CA TYR A 144 -3.98 14.85 5.46
C TYR A 144 -3.47 15.16 6.87
N ARG A 145 -3.34 16.44 7.23
CA ARG A 145 -2.88 16.85 8.56
C ARG A 145 -3.80 16.32 9.66
N GLN A 146 -5.11 16.46 9.49
CA GLN A 146 -6.09 15.92 10.44
C GLN A 146 -6.01 14.39 10.51
N TYR A 147 -5.98 13.72 9.36
CA TYR A 147 -5.82 12.26 9.29
C TYR A 147 -4.55 11.78 10.00
N ARG A 148 -3.43 12.50 9.90
CA ARG A 148 -2.19 12.13 10.60
C ARG A 148 -2.31 12.20 12.13
N GLN A 149 -3.19 13.06 12.64
CA GLN A 149 -3.43 13.21 14.09
C GLN A 149 -4.47 12.20 14.59
N THR A 150 -5.57 12.01 13.87
CA THR A 150 -6.73 11.24 14.33
C THR A 150 -6.77 9.81 13.79
N ARG A 151 -6.08 9.55 12.67
CA ARG A 151 -6.19 8.32 11.86
C ARG A 151 -7.59 8.05 11.31
N GLN A 152 -8.45 9.06 11.34
CA GLN A 152 -9.85 8.97 10.90
C GLN A 152 -10.08 9.92 9.73
N LEU A 153 -10.99 9.52 8.84
CA LEU A 153 -11.56 10.39 7.80
C LEU A 153 -13.08 10.36 8.01
N ASP A 154 -13.69 11.53 8.12
CA ASP A 154 -15.15 11.63 8.11
C ASP A 154 -15.72 11.37 6.70
N PRO A 155 -17.02 11.05 6.59
CA PRO A 155 -17.64 10.71 5.31
C PRO A 155 -17.55 11.83 4.24
N ASP A 156 -17.60 13.10 4.63
CA ASP A 156 -17.54 14.22 3.68
C ASP A 156 -16.15 14.32 3.06
N ASN A 157 -15.11 14.16 3.88
CA ASN A 157 -13.74 14.07 3.42
C ASN A 157 -13.50 12.85 2.54
N VAL A 158 -14.06 11.68 2.87
CA VAL A 158 -13.99 10.48 2.00
C VAL A 158 -14.60 10.78 0.63
N ALA A 159 -15.83 11.31 0.59
CA ALA A 159 -16.52 11.64 -0.65
C ALA A 159 -15.75 12.68 -1.48
N ARG A 160 -15.22 13.72 -0.83
CA ARG A 160 -14.41 14.77 -1.47
C ARG A 160 -13.14 14.21 -2.10
N ILE A 161 -12.40 13.36 -1.38
CA ILE A 161 -11.17 12.73 -1.87
C ILE A 161 -11.47 11.87 -3.11
N ILE A 162 -12.53 11.06 -3.06
CA ILE A 162 -12.93 10.20 -4.19
C ILE A 162 -13.35 11.06 -5.39
N ALA A 163 -14.09 12.15 -5.17
CA ALA A 163 -14.49 13.06 -6.23
C ALA A 163 -13.27 13.72 -6.90
N ILE A 164 -12.23 14.06 -6.14
CA ILE A 164 -10.95 14.55 -6.68
C ILE A 164 -10.30 13.48 -7.57
N ASP A 165 -10.10 12.26 -7.08
CA ASP A 165 -9.44 11.19 -7.87
C ASP A 165 -10.19 10.86 -9.17
N ARG A 166 -11.53 10.89 -9.13
CA ARG A 166 -12.37 10.58 -10.29
C ARG A 166 -12.57 11.76 -11.24
N SER A 167 -12.31 12.99 -10.80
CA SER A 167 -12.54 14.19 -11.61
C SER A 167 -11.85 14.12 -12.97
N GLU A 168 -12.52 14.59 -14.02
CA GLU A 168 -11.91 14.79 -15.35
C GLU A 168 -10.77 15.83 -15.31
N LYS A 169 -10.80 16.73 -14.32
CA LYS A 169 -9.75 17.72 -14.12
C LYS A 169 -8.48 17.12 -13.52
N THR A 170 -8.54 15.91 -12.97
CA THR A 170 -7.38 15.22 -12.39
C THR A 170 -6.62 14.52 -13.51
N PRO A 171 -5.38 14.95 -13.82
CA PRO A 171 -4.58 14.29 -14.84
C PRO A 171 -4.34 12.82 -14.49
N ASP A 172 -4.36 11.93 -15.48
CA ASP A 172 -4.26 10.48 -15.25
C ASP A 172 -3.00 10.07 -14.50
N ARG A 173 -1.89 10.78 -14.73
CA ARG A 173 -0.62 10.58 -14.00
C ARG A 173 -0.72 10.76 -12.48
N PHE A 174 -1.78 11.44 -12.03
CA PHE A 174 -2.07 11.74 -10.63
C PHE A 174 -3.27 10.99 -10.06
N ARG A 175 -3.89 10.08 -10.83
CA ARG A 175 -4.96 9.20 -10.34
C ARG A 175 -4.39 8.03 -9.52
N THR A 176 -5.22 7.47 -8.65
CA THR A 176 -4.84 6.36 -7.74
C THR A 176 -4.10 5.22 -8.45
N ASN A 177 -4.62 4.74 -9.58
CA ASN A 177 -4.04 3.58 -10.27
C ASN A 177 -2.61 3.87 -10.77
N ASN A 178 -2.40 5.03 -11.41
CA ASN A 178 -1.07 5.42 -11.88
C ASN A 178 -0.11 5.64 -10.70
N LEU A 179 -0.56 6.27 -9.62
CA LEU A 179 0.28 6.49 -8.45
C LEU A 179 0.66 5.17 -7.73
N LEU A 180 -0.25 4.18 -7.69
CA LEU A 180 0.10 2.84 -7.22
C LEU A 180 1.13 2.16 -8.14
N ASP A 181 1.01 2.31 -9.45
CA ASP A 181 2.01 1.79 -10.40
C ASP A 181 3.38 2.41 -10.16
N VAL A 182 3.43 3.74 -9.98
CA VAL A 182 4.67 4.45 -9.65
C VAL A 182 5.27 3.92 -8.36
N TYR A 183 4.47 3.82 -7.29
CA TYR A 183 4.95 3.33 -6.00
C TYR A 183 5.49 1.90 -6.10
N THR A 184 4.74 1.01 -6.74
CA THR A 184 5.12 -0.40 -6.92
C THR A 184 6.40 -0.52 -7.74
N ALA A 185 6.47 0.18 -8.88
CA ALA A 185 7.64 0.16 -9.75
C ALA A 185 8.89 0.75 -9.07
N ASP A 186 8.75 1.82 -8.28
CA ASP A 186 9.89 2.41 -7.54
C ASP A 186 10.44 1.45 -6.48
N VAL A 187 9.57 0.76 -5.75
CA VAL A 187 9.96 -0.28 -4.78
C VAL A 187 10.69 -1.42 -5.47
N GLN A 188 10.14 -1.96 -6.56
CA GLN A 188 10.75 -3.06 -7.29
C GLN A 188 12.09 -2.64 -7.91
N LEU A 189 12.16 -1.49 -8.56
CA LEU A 189 13.41 -0.96 -9.14
C LEU A 189 14.47 -0.76 -8.08
N THR A 190 14.12 -0.17 -6.92
CA THR A 190 15.06 0.03 -5.82
C THR A 190 15.63 -1.30 -5.32
N ARG A 191 14.77 -2.29 -5.06
CA ARG A 191 15.23 -3.62 -4.64
C ARG A 191 16.09 -4.33 -5.70
N GLN A 192 15.76 -4.17 -6.98
CA GLN A 192 16.56 -4.76 -8.06
C GLN A 192 17.92 -4.07 -8.21
N ILE A 193 17.99 -2.74 -8.06
CA ILE A 193 19.24 -1.97 -8.07
C ILE A 193 20.16 -2.44 -6.94
N ASP A 194 19.62 -2.63 -5.73
CA ASP A 194 20.40 -3.06 -4.56
C ASP A 194 20.97 -4.48 -4.72
N ARG A 195 20.34 -5.33 -5.55
CA ARG A 195 20.74 -6.71 -5.80
C ARG A 195 21.52 -6.89 -7.11
N ALA A 196 21.56 -5.89 -7.99
CA ALA A 196 22.18 -6.00 -9.31
C ALA A 196 23.70 -6.10 -9.18
N SER A 197 24.28 -7.15 -9.79
CA SER A 197 25.73 -7.36 -9.79
C SER A 197 26.46 -6.75 -10.99
N PRO A 198 25.97 -6.87 -12.24
CA PRO A 198 26.59 -6.16 -13.36
C PRO A 198 26.33 -4.66 -13.23
N GLU A 199 27.38 -3.84 -13.25
CA GLU A 199 27.24 -2.38 -13.12
C GLU A 199 26.37 -1.80 -14.25
N SER A 200 26.49 -2.32 -15.47
CA SER A 200 25.64 -1.93 -16.61
C SER A 200 24.14 -2.17 -16.35
N ARG A 201 23.79 -3.25 -15.64
CA ARG A 201 22.40 -3.52 -15.24
C ARG A 201 21.94 -2.53 -14.17
N LYS A 202 22.81 -2.22 -13.22
CA LYS A 202 22.55 -1.25 -12.15
C LYS A 202 22.34 0.16 -12.70
N GLU A 203 23.18 0.59 -13.64
CA GLU A 203 23.06 1.86 -14.36
C GLU A 203 21.75 1.93 -15.15
N PHE A 204 21.44 0.88 -15.92
CA PHE A 204 20.18 0.78 -16.66
C PHE A 204 18.96 0.93 -15.75
N LEU A 205 18.88 0.14 -14.67
CA LEU A 205 17.77 0.20 -13.72
C LEU A 205 17.68 1.56 -13.01
N THR A 206 18.83 2.17 -12.68
CA THR A 206 18.88 3.50 -12.09
C THR A 206 18.35 4.55 -13.06
N SER A 207 18.72 4.48 -14.33
CA SER A 207 18.20 5.38 -15.38
C SER A 207 16.67 5.25 -15.53
N LEU A 208 16.15 4.02 -15.48
CA LEU A 208 14.70 3.77 -15.54
C LEU A 208 13.97 4.29 -14.32
N ARG A 209 14.55 4.15 -13.12
CA ARG A 209 13.97 4.73 -11.90
C ARG A 209 13.93 6.24 -11.96
N ASN A 210 14.98 6.90 -12.45
CA ASN A 210 15.00 8.34 -12.63
C ASN A 210 13.96 8.80 -13.68
N TRP A 211 13.80 8.02 -14.76
CA TRP A 211 12.74 8.25 -15.74
C TRP A 211 11.34 8.11 -15.12
N LEU A 212 11.09 7.04 -14.36
CA LEU A 212 9.83 6.83 -13.63
C LEU A 212 9.53 8.01 -12.71
N ARG A 213 10.50 8.46 -11.91
CA ARG A 213 10.30 9.54 -10.93
C ARG A 213 10.01 10.89 -11.59
N SER A 214 10.62 11.17 -12.73
CA SER A 214 10.39 12.43 -13.47
C SER A 214 9.12 12.42 -14.34
N ARG A 215 8.73 11.25 -14.88
CA ARG A 215 7.60 11.14 -15.82
C ARG A 215 6.34 10.54 -15.21
N LEU A 216 6.45 9.91 -14.04
CA LEU A 216 5.41 9.15 -13.36
C LEU A 216 4.79 8.05 -14.23
N LYS A 217 5.58 7.50 -15.16
CA LYS A 217 5.17 6.43 -16.06
C LYS A 217 6.34 5.62 -16.60
N LEU A 218 6.07 4.37 -16.93
CA LEU A 218 6.93 3.52 -17.73
C LEU A 218 6.15 3.00 -18.94
N SER A 219 6.85 2.79 -20.06
CA SER A 219 6.27 2.10 -21.21
C SER A 219 6.34 0.57 -21.03
N PRO A 220 5.49 -0.21 -21.73
CA PRO A 220 5.55 -1.67 -21.66
C PRO A 220 6.95 -2.25 -21.96
N PRO A 221 7.70 -1.77 -22.98
CA PRO A 221 9.07 -2.24 -23.20
C PRO A 221 10.04 -1.93 -22.05
N GLN A 222 9.85 -0.83 -21.31
CA GLN A 222 10.66 -0.51 -20.14
C GLN A 222 10.37 -1.47 -18.98
N ILE A 223 9.09 -1.78 -18.74
CA ILE A 223 8.64 -2.74 -17.72
C ILE A 223 9.24 -4.12 -18.02
N GLU A 224 9.09 -4.60 -19.25
CA GLU A 224 9.57 -5.91 -19.71
C GLU A 224 11.09 -6.03 -19.58
N LYS A 225 11.85 -5.07 -20.14
CA LYS A 225 13.32 -5.09 -20.07
C LYS A 225 13.84 -4.97 -18.63
N ALA A 226 13.12 -4.28 -17.76
CA ALA A 226 13.44 -4.21 -16.35
C ALA A 226 13.00 -5.46 -15.57
N GLY A 227 12.20 -6.36 -16.15
CA GLY A 227 11.67 -7.53 -15.45
C GLY A 227 10.80 -7.14 -14.26
N LEU A 228 10.07 -6.02 -14.36
CA LEU A 228 9.14 -5.60 -13.31
C LEU A 228 7.87 -6.43 -13.39
N LYS A 229 7.38 -6.86 -12.24
CA LYS A 229 6.14 -7.62 -12.11
C LYS A 229 5.04 -6.67 -11.70
N LEU A 230 4.48 -5.93 -12.66
CA LEU A 230 3.40 -4.97 -12.39
C LEU A 230 2.05 -5.55 -12.84
N HIS A 231 0.97 -4.97 -12.33
CA HIS A 231 -0.37 -5.27 -12.80
C HIS A 231 -0.49 -5.12 -14.33
N ARG A 232 -1.30 -5.96 -14.98
CA ARG A 232 -1.46 -6.01 -16.46
C ARG A 232 -1.87 -4.69 -17.13
N SER A 233 -2.50 -3.80 -16.37
CA SER A 233 -2.91 -2.45 -16.82
C SER A 233 -2.04 -1.34 -16.23
N ALA A 234 -0.80 -1.65 -15.85
CA ALA A 234 0.15 -0.66 -15.34
C ALA A 234 0.43 0.41 -16.39
N PHE A 235 0.30 1.68 -15.98
CA PHE A 235 0.49 2.87 -16.82
C PHE A 235 -0.35 2.90 -18.11
N VAL A 236 -1.44 2.12 -18.16
CA VAL A 236 -2.48 2.24 -19.19
C VAL A 236 -3.51 3.24 -18.65
N GLY A 237 -3.60 4.39 -19.31
CA GLY A 237 -4.63 5.40 -19.07
C GLY A 237 -5.98 4.95 -19.60
#